data_AF-A0A6B9YNS7-F1
#
_entry.id   AF-A0A6B9YNS7-F1
#
_cell.length_a   1.000
_cell.length_b   1.000
_cell.length_c   1.000
_cell.angle_alpha   90.00
_cell.angle_beta   90.00
_cell.angle_gamma   90.00
#
_symmetry.space_group_name_H-M   'P 1'
#
loop_
_entity.id
_entity.type
_entity.pdbx_description
1 polymer ?
#
loop_
_entity_poly.entity_id
_entity_poly.type
_entity_poly.pdbx_seq_one_letter_code
_entity_poly.pdbx_strand_id
1 'polypeptide(L)'
;MQQLIDGYAKFRSNVFPLQSALFEKLATGQQPQALFICCSDSRVVPEVVMQCEPGTLFPSRSVGNLVPPPTETASGVAATIEYAIRVLRIPDVIVCGHSDCGAMKGILESENIESLPAVRSYLEYAGPSSRWLTRLLKDSNSFSFEQRLKLLTEANVIAQMHNLRNHPAVHDALNDNTVRIHGWLYEIGTGAIQQFDVEQGRFRPLLAEEQTAAAAAPDRERRIA
;
A
#
# COMPACT_ATOMS: atom_id res chain seq x y z
N MET A 1 1.28 11.37 23.93
CA MET A 1 0.49 10.29 24.58
C MET A 1 -0.90 10.73 25.00
N GLN A 2 -1.08 11.85 25.72
CA GLN A 2 -2.42 12.29 26.16
C GLN A 2 -3.45 12.41 25.02
N GLN A 3 -3.06 13.01 23.90
CA GLN A 3 -3.94 13.14 22.72
C GLN A 3 -4.47 11.78 22.20
N LEU A 4 -3.69 10.71 22.28
CA LEU A 4 -4.13 9.37 21.87
C LEU A 4 -5.15 8.80 22.86
N ILE A 5 -4.93 9.02 24.16
CA ILE A 5 -5.87 8.61 25.22
C ILE A 5 -7.19 9.37 25.08
N ASP A 6 -7.15 10.68 24.83
CA ASP A 6 -8.33 11.49 24.60
C ASP A 6 -9.07 11.07 23.32
N GLY A 7 -8.32 10.72 22.27
CA GLY A 7 -8.87 10.15 21.04
C GLY A 7 -9.59 8.82 21.28
N TYR A 8 -9.00 7.93 22.08
CA TYR A 8 -9.63 6.68 22.50
C TYR A 8 -10.88 6.92 23.34
N ALA A 9 -10.86 7.88 24.26
CA ALA A 9 -12.03 8.25 25.06
C ALA A 9 -13.19 8.69 24.15
N LYS A 10 -12.91 9.52 23.14
CA LYS A 10 -13.90 9.94 22.12
C LYS A 10 -14.40 8.77 21.28
N PHE A 11 -13.53 7.85 20.87
CA PHE A 11 -13.95 6.64 20.16
C PHE A 11 -14.93 5.81 21.01
N ARG A 12 -14.59 5.58 22.29
CA ARG A 12 -15.43 4.81 23.23
C ARG A 12 -16.78 5.46 23.49
N SER A 13 -16.84 6.79 23.59
CA SER A 13 -18.08 7.50 23.92
C SER A 13 -18.95 7.79 22.71
N ASN A 14 -18.37 8.03 21.53
CA ASN A 14 -19.09 8.59 20.38
C ASN A 14 -19.15 7.64 19.18
N VAL A 15 -18.09 6.87 18.91
CA VAL A 15 -18.02 6.04 17.69
C VAL A 15 -18.47 4.61 17.98
N PHE A 16 -17.90 3.98 18.99
CA PHE A 16 -18.18 2.58 19.32
C PHE A 16 -19.67 2.31 19.58
N PRO A 17 -20.42 3.13 20.34
CA PRO A 17 -21.85 2.86 20.59
C PRO A 17 -22.69 2.90 19.32
N LEU A 18 -22.32 3.74 18.33
CA LEU A 18 -23.02 3.84 17.04
C LEU A 18 -22.70 2.66 16.12
N GLN A 19 -21.62 1.92 16.37
CA GLN A 19 -21.14 0.81 15.56
C GLN A 19 -21.02 -0.50 16.38
N SER A 20 -21.72 -0.62 17.51
CA SER A 20 -21.55 -1.74 18.44
C SER A 20 -21.80 -3.09 17.77
N ALA A 21 -22.86 -3.20 16.96
CA ALA A 21 -23.21 -4.41 16.22
C ALA A 21 -22.09 -4.84 15.24
N LEU A 22 -21.42 -3.87 14.60
CA LEU A 22 -20.27 -4.14 13.74
C LEU A 22 -19.11 -4.72 14.55
N PHE A 23 -18.75 -4.07 15.66
CA PHE A 23 -17.65 -4.54 16.51
C PHE A 23 -17.94 -5.88 17.20
N GLU A 24 -19.19 -6.16 17.56
CA GLU A 24 -19.62 -7.47 18.08
C GLU A 24 -19.43 -8.58 17.04
N LYS A 25 -19.80 -8.31 15.78
CA LYS A 25 -19.54 -9.24 14.67
C LYS A 25 -18.04 -9.47 14.50
N LEU A 26 -17.25 -8.39 14.42
CA LEU A 26 -15.80 -8.45 14.22
C LEU A 26 -15.05 -9.11 15.39
N ALA A 27 -15.61 -9.12 16.59
CA ALA A 27 -15.01 -9.78 17.76
C ALA A 27 -14.95 -11.31 17.61
N THR A 28 -15.77 -11.90 16.74
CA THR A 28 -15.86 -13.36 16.55
C THR A 28 -15.20 -13.86 15.27
N GLY A 29 -14.83 -12.96 14.36
CA GLY A 29 -14.17 -13.33 13.12
C GLY A 29 -13.95 -12.16 12.16
N GLN A 30 -13.17 -12.41 11.11
CA GLN A 30 -12.88 -11.45 10.06
C GLN A 30 -13.05 -12.11 8.69
N GLN A 31 -13.54 -11.34 7.71
CA GLN A 31 -13.66 -11.74 6.30
C GLN A 31 -13.30 -10.54 5.41
N PRO A 32 -12.03 -10.09 5.44
CA PRO A 32 -11.59 -8.96 4.63
C PRO A 32 -11.70 -9.26 3.14
N GLN A 33 -11.97 -8.21 2.36
CA GLN A 33 -12.13 -8.28 0.91
C GLN A 33 -10.79 -8.16 0.18
N ALA A 34 -9.82 -7.46 0.75
CA ALA A 34 -8.51 -7.26 0.14
C ALA A 34 -7.38 -7.23 1.17
N LEU A 35 -6.22 -7.77 0.79
CA LEU A 35 -4.94 -7.59 1.47
C LEU A 35 -4.34 -6.31 0.93
N PHE A 36 -4.12 -5.33 1.82
CA PHE A 36 -3.61 -4.03 1.44
C PHE A 36 -2.18 -3.86 1.95
N ILE A 37 -1.20 -4.04 1.06
CA ILE A 37 0.22 -3.88 1.34
C ILE A 37 0.61 -2.43 1.06
N CYS A 38 0.94 -1.66 2.10
CA CYS A 38 1.30 -0.25 1.96
C CYS A 38 2.46 0.15 2.87
N CYS A 39 2.88 1.41 2.75
CA CYS A 39 4.01 1.92 3.50
C CYS A 39 3.63 2.16 4.97
N SER A 40 4.60 2.00 5.87
CA SER A 40 4.49 2.43 7.27
C SER A 40 4.36 3.96 7.44
N ASP A 41 4.50 4.73 6.35
CA ASP A 41 4.32 6.19 6.34
C ASP A 41 2.97 6.60 6.97
N SER A 42 3.02 7.46 7.99
CA SER A 42 1.86 7.85 8.78
C SER A 42 0.80 8.63 7.99
N ARG A 43 1.13 9.13 6.79
CA ARG A 43 0.21 9.82 5.88
C ARG A 43 -0.64 8.85 5.06
N VAL A 44 -0.24 7.58 4.98
CA VAL A 44 -0.96 6.54 4.23
C VAL A 44 -1.86 5.77 5.18
N VAL A 45 -3.16 6.04 5.10
CA VAL A 45 -4.21 5.39 5.91
C VAL A 45 -5.26 4.81 4.96
N PRO A 46 -5.08 3.57 4.46
CA PRO A 46 -5.92 2.99 3.42
C PRO A 46 -7.42 3.05 3.73
N GLU A 47 -7.80 2.81 4.98
CA GLU A 47 -9.20 2.77 5.40
C GLU A 47 -9.87 4.14 5.28
N VAL A 48 -9.12 5.21 5.54
CA VAL A 48 -9.61 6.59 5.36
C VAL A 48 -9.70 6.93 3.88
N VAL A 49 -8.69 6.58 3.08
CA VAL A 49 -8.69 6.90 1.65
C VAL A 49 -9.78 6.14 0.90
N MET A 50 -10.04 4.88 1.27
CA MET A 50 -11.05 4.01 0.66
C MET A 50 -12.44 4.14 1.28
N GLN A 51 -12.59 4.91 2.36
CA GLN A 51 -13.84 5.02 3.13
C GLN A 51 -14.41 3.65 3.52
N CYS A 52 -13.55 2.71 3.91
CA CYS A 52 -13.98 1.36 4.26
C CYS A 52 -14.19 1.17 5.76
N GLU A 53 -15.14 0.32 6.13
CA GLU A 53 -15.36 -0.05 7.52
C GLU A 53 -14.25 -0.95 8.07
N PRO A 54 -14.03 -0.96 9.40
CA PRO A 54 -13.15 -1.91 10.06
C PRO A 54 -13.43 -3.36 9.61
N GLY A 55 -12.36 -4.11 9.35
CA GLY A 55 -12.45 -5.51 8.88
C GLY A 55 -12.65 -5.68 7.37
N THR A 56 -12.82 -4.60 6.60
CA THR A 56 -12.89 -4.66 5.12
C THR A 56 -11.54 -4.96 4.49
N LEU A 57 -10.47 -4.33 4.99
CA LEU A 57 -9.10 -4.54 4.53
C LEU A 57 -8.31 -5.36 5.55
N PHE A 58 -7.42 -6.21 5.06
CA PHE A 58 -6.39 -6.87 5.86
C PHE A 58 -5.07 -6.12 5.64
N PRO A 59 -4.59 -5.33 6.61
CA PRO A 59 -3.46 -4.44 6.38
C PRO A 59 -2.12 -5.17 6.50
N SER A 60 -1.18 -4.84 5.61
CA SER A 60 0.25 -5.14 5.79
C SER A 60 1.04 -3.85 5.58
N ARG A 61 1.73 -3.38 6.62
CA ARG A 61 2.45 -2.11 6.59
C ARG A 61 3.93 -2.32 6.83
N SER A 62 4.76 -1.91 5.87
CA SER A 62 6.22 -2.01 5.98
C SER A 62 6.91 -0.78 5.37
N VAL A 63 8.18 -0.56 5.71
CA VAL A 63 8.95 0.55 5.16
C VAL A 63 9.09 0.39 3.65
N GLY A 64 8.49 1.31 2.88
CA GLY A 64 8.54 1.26 1.40
C GLY A 64 7.62 0.23 0.75
N ASN A 65 6.62 -0.29 1.47
CA ASN A 65 5.62 -1.24 0.95
C ASN A 65 6.24 -2.45 0.23
N LEU A 66 7.37 -2.93 0.76
CA LEU A 66 8.17 -3.99 0.15
C LEU A 66 7.59 -5.36 0.47
N VAL A 67 7.61 -6.22 -0.55
CA VAL A 67 7.29 -7.64 -0.49
C VAL A 67 8.61 -8.40 -0.59
N PRO A 68 8.96 -9.23 0.39
CA PRO A 68 10.21 -9.98 0.35
C PRO A 68 10.25 -10.95 -0.84
N PRO A 69 11.44 -11.33 -1.34
CA PRO A 69 11.56 -12.37 -2.36
C PRO A 69 11.03 -13.71 -1.82
N PRO A 70 10.61 -14.64 -2.69
CA PRO A 70 9.98 -15.90 -2.28
C PRO A 70 10.88 -16.82 -1.45
N THR A 71 12.20 -16.60 -1.48
CA THR A 71 13.19 -17.32 -0.67
C THR A 71 13.20 -16.87 0.80
N GLU A 72 12.62 -15.72 1.11
CA GLU A 72 12.65 -15.13 2.44
C GLU A 72 11.34 -15.42 3.18
N THR A 73 11.33 -16.55 3.89
CA THR A 73 10.13 -17.06 4.58
C THR A 73 10.00 -16.51 6.00
N ALA A 74 11.08 -16.03 6.61
CA ALA A 74 11.10 -15.49 7.98
C ALA A 74 10.76 -13.99 8.02
N SER A 75 9.70 -13.59 7.32
CA SER A 75 9.27 -12.20 7.21
C SER A 75 7.82 -12.03 7.67
N GLY A 76 7.56 -10.99 8.47
CA GLY A 76 6.20 -10.63 8.86
C GLY A 76 5.30 -10.32 7.65
N VAL A 77 5.86 -9.76 6.57
CA VAL A 77 5.12 -9.52 5.33
C VAL A 77 4.78 -10.83 4.63
N ALA A 78 5.74 -11.75 4.51
CA ALA A 78 5.51 -13.07 3.90
C ALA A 78 4.45 -13.87 4.68
N ALA A 79 4.55 -13.91 6.01
CA ALA A 79 3.57 -14.57 6.86
C ALA A 79 2.17 -13.94 6.75
N THR A 80 2.09 -12.60 6.65
CA THR A 80 0.82 -11.88 6.45
C THR A 80 0.18 -12.24 5.10
N ILE A 81 0.98 -12.30 4.02
CA ILE A 81 0.52 -12.73 2.68
C ILE A 81 0.01 -14.17 2.73
N GLU A 82 0.78 -15.09 3.30
CA GLU A 82 0.37 -16.49 3.39
C GLU A 82 -0.95 -16.65 4.14
N TYR A 83 -1.10 -15.98 5.29
CA TYR A 83 -2.32 -16.03 6.08
C TYR A 83 -3.53 -15.45 5.33
N ALA A 84 -3.34 -14.29 4.69
CA ALA A 84 -4.37 -13.65 3.88
C ALA A 84 -4.91 -14.57 2.77
N ILE A 85 -4.01 -15.27 2.07
CA ILE A 85 -4.39 -16.11 0.93
C ILE A 85 -4.88 -17.49 1.37
N ARG A 86 -4.15 -18.19 2.23
CA ARG A 86 -4.45 -19.59 2.58
C ARG A 86 -5.51 -19.74 3.65
N VAL A 87 -5.55 -18.81 4.62
CA VAL A 87 -6.49 -18.89 5.75
C VAL A 87 -7.73 -18.04 5.49
N LEU A 88 -7.53 -16.75 5.15
CA LEU A 88 -8.64 -15.82 4.95
C LEU A 88 -9.25 -15.90 3.53
N ARG A 89 -8.56 -16.54 2.57
CA ARG A 89 -9.00 -16.70 1.17
C ARG A 89 -9.37 -15.37 0.52
N ILE A 90 -8.57 -14.35 0.79
CA ILE A 90 -8.77 -13.01 0.25
C ILE A 90 -8.59 -13.03 -1.28
N PRO A 91 -9.54 -12.49 -2.06
CA PRO A 91 -9.49 -12.53 -3.52
C PRO A 91 -8.63 -11.42 -4.15
N ASP A 92 -8.34 -10.33 -3.44
CA ASP A 92 -7.60 -9.19 -3.99
C ASP A 92 -6.39 -8.83 -3.12
N VAL A 93 -5.23 -8.70 -3.76
CA VAL A 93 -4.00 -8.22 -3.12
C VAL A 93 -3.58 -6.92 -3.79
N ILE A 94 -3.48 -5.85 -3.01
CA ILE A 94 -3.09 -4.53 -3.48
C ILE A 94 -1.71 -4.20 -2.92
N VAL A 95 -0.77 -3.85 -3.80
CA VAL A 95 0.48 -3.17 -3.41
C VAL A 95 0.32 -1.69 -3.71
N CYS A 96 0.31 -0.87 -2.68
CA CYS A 96 0.14 0.57 -2.79
C CYS A 96 1.44 1.30 -2.42
N GLY A 97 2.12 1.82 -3.44
CA GLY A 97 3.16 2.83 -3.28
C GLY A 97 2.55 4.21 -3.06
N HIS A 98 3.36 5.20 -2.68
CA HIS A 98 2.87 6.55 -2.49
C HIS A 98 3.90 7.61 -2.85
N SER A 99 3.42 8.81 -3.19
CA SER A 99 4.29 9.96 -3.43
C SER A 99 5.11 10.33 -2.20
N ASP A 100 6.28 10.93 -2.44
CA ASP A 100 7.15 11.42 -1.37
C ASP A 100 7.59 10.33 -0.36
N CYS A 101 7.80 9.10 -0.82
CA CYS A 101 8.16 7.97 0.04
C CYS A 101 9.59 8.05 0.58
N GLY A 102 9.74 8.14 1.91
CA GLY A 102 11.05 8.19 2.56
C GLY A 102 11.95 6.98 2.29
N ALA A 103 11.36 5.78 2.15
CA ALA A 103 12.10 4.58 1.78
C ALA A 103 12.70 4.69 0.37
N MET A 104 11.92 5.19 -0.60
CA MET A 104 12.39 5.38 -1.97
C MET A 104 13.43 6.49 -2.06
N LYS A 105 13.30 7.56 -1.27
CA LYS A 105 14.35 8.57 -1.11
C LYS A 105 15.65 7.96 -0.57
N GLY A 106 15.56 7.08 0.44
CA GLY A 106 16.71 6.37 0.98
C GLY A 106 17.38 5.44 -0.03
N ILE A 107 16.64 4.87 -0.99
CA ILE A 107 17.23 4.10 -2.10
C ILE A 107 17.92 5.03 -3.11
N LEU A 108 17.34 6.18 -3.43
CA LEU A 108 17.97 7.16 -4.32
C LEU A 108 19.22 7.78 -3.70
N GLU A 109 19.17 8.14 -2.44
CA GLU A 109 20.21 8.83 -1.67
C GLU A 109 20.67 7.92 -0.53
N SER A 110 21.41 6.87 -0.88
CA SER A 110 21.88 5.83 0.04
C SER A 110 22.68 6.36 1.25
N GLU A 111 23.32 7.51 1.09
CA GLU A 111 24.02 8.26 2.14
C GLU A 111 23.08 8.58 3.33
N ASN A 112 21.79 8.83 3.07
CA ASN A 112 20.81 9.17 4.11
C ASN A 112 20.43 7.97 5.01
N ILE A 113 20.76 6.75 4.57
CA ILE A 113 20.48 5.50 5.31
C ILE A 113 21.78 4.79 5.73
N GLU A 114 22.92 5.48 5.68
CA GLU A 114 24.23 4.90 6.05
C GLU A 114 24.30 4.46 7.52
N SER A 115 23.60 5.16 8.41
CA SER A 115 23.52 4.84 9.83
C SER A 115 22.39 3.86 10.20
N LEU A 116 21.62 3.36 9.21
CA LEU A 116 20.42 2.55 9.42
C LEU A 116 20.56 1.14 8.83
N PRO A 117 21.37 0.25 9.44
CA PRO A 117 21.71 -1.05 8.85
C PRO A 117 20.50 -1.97 8.63
N ALA A 118 19.53 -1.98 9.56
CA ALA A 118 18.30 -2.75 9.41
C ALA A 118 17.44 -2.24 8.24
N VAL A 119 17.33 -0.92 8.09
CA VAL A 119 16.60 -0.30 6.98
C VAL A 119 17.29 -0.62 5.66
N ARG A 120 18.62 -0.45 5.57
CA ARG A 120 19.36 -0.77 4.35
C ARG A 120 19.16 -2.23 3.93
N SER A 121 19.31 -3.16 4.86
CA SER A 121 19.09 -4.59 4.61
C SER A 121 17.66 -4.84 4.10
N TYR A 122 16.66 -4.23 4.73
CA TYR A 122 15.26 -4.36 4.33
C TYR A 122 14.98 -3.79 2.93
N LEU A 123 15.59 -2.65 2.60
CA LEU A 123 15.41 -2.00 1.30
C LEU A 123 16.03 -2.79 0.13
N GLU A 124 16.87 -3.79 0.38
CA GLU A 124 17.34 -4.72 -0.66
C GLU A 124 16.19 -5.52 -1.29
N TYR A 125 15.03 -5.66 -0.61
CA TYR A 125 13.82 -6.27 -1.20
C TYR A 125 13.21 -5.45 -2.34
N ALA A 126 13.57 -4.17 -2.49
CA ALA A 126 13.26 -3.40 -3.69
C ALA A 126 13.91 -4.00 -4.96
N GLY A 127 14.90 -4.87 -4.78
CA GLY A 127 15.44 -5.73 -5.81
C GLY A 127 16.47 -5.07 -6.73
N PRO A 128 17.09 -5.87 -7.63
CA PRO A 128 18.13 -5.39 -8.53
C PRO A 128 17.64 -4.32 -9.52
N SER A 129 16.37 -4.38 -9.94
CA SER A 129 15.77 -3.43 -10.88
C SER A 129 15.75 -2.01 -10.30
N SER A 130 15.43 -1.88 -9.00
CA SER A 130 15.49 -0.60 -8.29
C SER A 130 16.91 -0.05 -8.23
N ARG A 131 17.92 -0.89 -7.94
CA ARG A 131 19.34 -0.48 -7.94
C ARG A 131 19.82 -0.05 -9.33
N TRP A 132 19.45 -0.79 -10.36
CA TRP A 132 19.78 -0.47 -11.74
C TRP A 132 19.15 0.86 -12.18
N LEU A 133 17.85 1.04 -11.90
CA LEU A 133 17.14 2.27 -12.21
C LEU A 133 17.74 3.46 -11.47
N THR A 134 18.06 3.33 -10.18
CA THR A 134 18.74 4.39 -9.41
C THR A 134 20.05 4.80 -10.07
N ARG A 135 20.88 3.85 -10.54
CA ARG A 135 22.14 4.17 -11.24
C ARG A 135 21.87 4.94 -12.54
N LEU A 136 20.96 4.43 -13.38
CA LEU A 136 20.58 5.08 -14.64
C LEU A 136 20.08 6.52 -14.43
N LEU A 137 19.28 6.73 -13.38
CA LEU A 137 18.70 8.02 -13.03
C LEU A 137 19.71 8.97 -12.36
N LYS A 138 20.75 8.45 -11.71
CA LYS A 138 21.85 9.27 -11.15
C LYS A 138 22.75 9.83 -12.25
N ASP A 139 23.04 9.03 -13.27
CA ASP A 139 23.94 9.42 -14.36
C ASP A 139 23.26 10.34 -15.39
N SER A 140 21.92 10.45 -15.33
CA SER A 140 21.14 11.32 -16.19
C SER A 140 20.84 12.66 -15.52
N ASN A 141 21.47 13.74 -16.01
CA ASN A 141 21.09 15.12 -15.66
C ASN A 141 19.72 15.53 -16.24
N SER A 142 19.03 14.65 -16.98
CA SER A 142 17.77 14.96 -17.65
C SER A 142 16.55 14.89 -16.73
N PHE A 143 16.68 14.35 -15.52
CA PHE A 143 15.55 14.18 -14.59
C PHE A 143 15.78 14.94 -13.29
N SER A 144 14.75 15.67 -12.86
CA SER A 144 14.71 16.27 -11.52
C SER A 144 14.65 15.19 -10.43
N PHE A 145 14.96 15.54 -9.19
CA PHE A 145 14.83 14.62 -8.06
C PHE A 145 13.41 14.04 -7.96
N GLU A 146 12.38 14.88 -8.05
CA GLU A 146 10.98 14.45 -7.97
C GLU A 146 10.60 13.47 -9.08
N GLN A 147 11.09 13.69 -10.30
CA GLN A 147 10.87 12.76 -11.42
C GLN A 147 11.52 11.41 -11.15
N ARG A 148 12.75 11.41 -10.64
CA ARG A 148 13.46 10.17 -10.28
C ARG A 148 12.77 9.42 -9.15
N LEU A 149 12.29 10.14 -8.14
CA LEU A 149 11.54 9.58 -7.03
C LEU A 149 10.23 8.94 -7.49
N LYS A 150 9.49 9.63 -8.37
CA LYS A 150 8.27 9.09 -8.96
C LYS A 150 8.54 7.80 -9.74
N LEU A 151 9.52 7.83 -10.67
CA LEU A 151 9.88 6.65 -11.48
C LEU A 151 10.32 5.47 -10.61
N LEU A 152 11.12 5.72 -9.57
CA LEU A 152 11.54 4.66 -8.65
C LEU A 152 10.36 4.10 -7.85
N THR A 153 9.43 4.95 -7.42
CA THR A 153 8.24 4.51 -6.69
C THR A 153 7.34 3.63 -7.57
N GLU A 154 7.11 4.02 -8.82
CA GLU A 154 6.39 3.22 -9.81
C GLU A 154 7.07 1.87 -10.07
N ALA A 155 8.38 1.90 -10.31
CA ALA A 155 9.18 0.69 -10.51
C ALA A 155 9.16 -0.23 -9.29
N ASN A 156 9.17 0.33 -8.07
CA ASN A 156 9.06 -0.43 -6.84
C ASN A 156 7.72 -1.16 -6.76
N VAL A 157 6.59 -0.49 -7.03
CA VAL A 157 5.27 -1.14 -7.04
C VAL A 157 5.25 -2.31 -8.02
N ILE A 158 5.77 -2.14 -9.23
CA ILE A 158 5.84 -3.20 -10.25
C ILE A 158 6.73 -4.37 -9.76
N ALA A 159 7.90 -4.07 -9.17
CA ALA A 159 8.79 -5.09 -8.62
C ALA A 159 8.13 -5.88 -7.47
N GLN A 160 7.37 -5.20 -6.61
CA GLN A 160 6.66 -5.84 -5.51
C GLN A 160 5.48 -6.69 -6.01
N MET A 161 4.78 -6.27 -7.07
CA MET A 161 3.80 -7.14 -7.75
C MET A 161 4.46 -8.40 -8.31
N HIS A 162 5.68 -8.30 -8.84
CA HIS A 162 6.44 -9.45 -9.30
C HIS A 162 6.83 -10.38 -8.14
N ASN A 163 7.31 -9.83 -7.01
CA ASN A 163 7.60 -10.64 -5.82
C ASN A 163 6.34 -11.36 -5.31
N LEU A 164 5.18 -10.69 -5.30
CA LEU A 164 3.89 -11.32 -4.97
C LEU A 164 3.55 -12.48 -5.90
N ARG A 165 3.66 -12.31 -7.22
CA ARG A 165 3.38 -13.39 -8.18
C ARG A 165 4.21 -14.65 -7.94
N ASN A 166 5.41 -14.48 -7.38
CA ASN A 166 6.32 -15.58 -7.07
C ASN A 166 6.21 -16.08 -5.63
N HIS A 167 5.48 -15.38 -4.74
CA HIS A 167 5.24 -15.85 -3.39
C HIS A 167 4.43 -17.15 -3.44
N PRO A 168 4.86 -18.26 -2.80
CA PRO A 168 4.25 -19.59 -3.02
C PRO A 168 2.72 -19.61 -2.90
N ALA A 169 2.18 -19.07 -1.80
CA ALA A 169 0.73 -19.03 -1.60
C ALA A 169 -0.04 -18.24 -2.69
N VAL A 170 0.54 -17.14 -3.19
CA VAL A 170 -0.09 -16.29 -4.20
C VAL A 170 0.06 -16.94 -5.58
N HIS A 171 1.22 -17.55 -5.86
CA HIS A 171 1.46 -18.29 -7.10
C HIS A 171 0.43 -19.41 -7.29
N ASP A 172 0.22 -20.24 -6.27
CA ASP A 172 -0.79 -21.31 -6.27
C ASP A 172 -2.19 -20.72 -6.52
N ALA A 173 -2.56 -19.68 -5.77
CA ALA A 173 -3.88 -19.04 -5.87
C ALA A 173 -4.13 -18.34 -7.23
N LEU A 174 -3.09 -17.82 -7.89
CA LEU A 174 -3.16 -17.27 -9.24
C LEU A 174 -3.44 -18.37 -10.27
N ASN A 175 -2.77 -19.52 -10.15
CA ASN A 175 -3.01 -20.67 -11.04
C ASN A 175 -4.45 -21.19 -10.91
N ASP A 176 -5.01 -21.11 -9.70
CA ASP A 176 -6.40 -21.48 -9.41
C ASP A 176 -7.42 -20.37 -9.77
N ASN A 177 -6.96 -19.21 -10.26
CA ASN A 177 -7.79 -18.02 -10.56
C ASN A 177 -8.61 -17.51 -9.35
N THR A 178 -8.11 -17.70 -8.14
CA THR A 178 -8.79 -17.28 -6.90
C THR A 178 -8.34 -15.93 -6.38
N VAL A 179 -7.17 -15.43 -6.83
CA VAL A 179 -6.61 -14.15 -6.41
C VAL A 179 -6.29 -13.24 -7.60
N ARG A 180 -6.38 -11.93 -7.38
CA ARG A 180 -5.91 -10.87 -8.30
C ARG A 180 -4.89 -9.98 -7.60
N ILE A 181 -3.93 -9.48 -8.36
CA ILE A 181 -2.90 -8.56 -7.87
C ILE A 181 -3.09 -7.19 -8.53
N HIS A 182 -3.11 -6.14 -7.71
CA HIS A 182 -3.26 -4.75 -8.13
C HIS A 182 -2.04 -3.95 -7.67
N GLY A 183 -1.49 -3.12 -8.56
CA GLY A 183 -0.41 -2.18 -8.22
C GLY A 183 -0.95 -0.77 -8.23
N TRP A 184 -0.96 -0.10 -7.08
CA TRP A 184 -1.49 1.26 -6.93
C TRP A 184 -0.38 2.24 -6.55
N LEU A 185 -0.57 3.50 -6.96
CA LEU A 185 0.25 4.63 -6.55
C LEU A 185 -0.68 5.72 -5.99
N TYR A 186 -0.54 6.00 -4.69
CA TYR A 186 -1.30 7.03 -4.00
C TYR A 186 -0.54 8.36 -3.97
N GLU A 187 -1.15 9.40 -4.55
CA GLU A 187 -0.62 10.76 -4.50
C GLU A 187 -1.17 11.49 -3.28
N ILE A 188 -0.40 11.54 -2.20
CA ILE A 188 -0.82 12.10 -0.90
C ILE A 188 -1.32 13.54 -1.05
N GLY A 189 -0.63 14.37 -1.85
CA GLY A 189 -0.96 15.79 -1.98
C GLY A 189 -2.29 16.08 -2.67
N THR A 190 -2.77 15.16 -3.50
CA THR A 190 -4.02 15.33 -4.28
C THR A 190 -5.14 14.38 -3.86
N GLY A 191 -4.81 13.32 -3.14
CA GLY A 191 -5.73 12.23 -2.85
C GLY A 191 -5.93 11.26 -4.02
N ALA A 192 -5.33 11.51 -5.18
CA ALA A 192 -5.53 10.69 -6.37
C ALA A 192 -4.82 9.34 -6.25
N ILE A 193 -5.40 8.31 -6.86
CA ILE A 193 -4.78 7.00 -7.00
C ILE A 193 -4.67 6.65 -8.48
N GLN A 194 -3.49 6.14 -8.85
CA GLN A 194 -3.25 5.53 -10.14
C GLN A 194 -3.10 4.02 -9.97
N GLN A 195 -3.62 3.23 -10.91
CA GLN A 195 -3.38 1.79 -10.98
C GLN A 195 -2.46 1.46 -12.14
N PHE A 196 -1.60 0.47 -11.95
CA PHE A 196 -0.78 -0.11 -13.00
C PHE A 196 -1.64 -0.98 -13.91
N ASP A 197 -1.71 -0.61 -15.19
CA ASP A 197 -2.34 -1.41 -16.23
C ASP A 197 -1.30 -2.36 -16.82
N VAL A 198 -1.46 -3.66 -16.57
CA VAL A 198 -0.51 -4.69 -17.00
C VAL A 198 -0.49 -4.84 -18.52
N GLU A 199 -1.63 -4.62 -19.20
CA GLU A 199 -1.72 -4.76 -20.65
C GLU A 199 -1.04 -3.59 -21.36
N GLN A 200 -1.21 -2.37 -20.83
CA GLN A 200 -0.61 -1.17 -21.41
C GLN A 200 0.79 -0.84 -20.86
N GLY A 201 1.22 -1.53 -19.80
CA GLY A 201 2.53 -1.30 -19.17
C GLY A 201 2.70 0.08 -18.56
N ARG A 202 1.62 0.72 -18.08
CA ARG A 202 1.66 2.09 -17.54
C ARG A 202 0.66 2.31 -16.42
N PHE A 203 0.93 3.30 -15.57
CA PHE A 203 -0.03 3.77 -14.58
C PHE A 203 -1.11 4.64 -15.23
N ARG A 204 -2.37 4.44 -14.82
CA ARG A 204 -3.53 5.26 -15.22
C ARG A 204 -4.37 5.61 -14.00
N PRO A 205 -5.16 6.70 -14.03
CA PRO A 205 -6.09 7.01 -12.94
C PRO A 205 -6.99 5.80 -12.60
N LEU A 206 -7.18 5.56 -11.30
CA LEU A 206 -8.04 4.48 -10.81
C LEU A 206 -9.52 4.74 -11.15
N LEU A 207 -9.93 6.00 -11.05
CA LEU A 207 -11.26 6.46 -11.41
C LEU A 207 -11.29 6.91 -12.89
N ALA A 208 -12.42 6.67 -13.56
CA ALA A 208 -12.68 7.29 -14.86
C ALA A 208 -12.82 8.83 -14.71
N GLU A 209 -12.64 9.57 -15.81
CA GLU A 209 -12.73 11.04 -15.79
C GLU A 209 -14.10 11.54 -15.27
N GLU A 210 -15.19 10.86 -15.65
CA GLU A 210 -16.56 11.17 -15.21
C GLU A 210 -16.75 10.98 -13.69
N GLN A 211 -16.12 9.97 -13.12
CA GLN A 211 -16.14 9.70 -11.68
C GLN A 211 -15.29 10.70 -10.89
N THR A 212 -14.21 11.19 -11.51
CA THR A 212 -13.34 12.22 -10.94
C THR A 212 -14.04 13.58 -10.88
N ALA A 213 -14.79 13.94 -11.94
CA ALA A 213 -15.62 15.15 -11.97
C ALA A 213 -16.76 15.12 -10.93
N ALA A 214 -17.41 13.96 -10.76
CA ALA A 214 -18.42 13.78 -9.73
C ALA A 214 -17.85 13.85 -8.30
N ALA A 215 -16.65 13.31 -8.07
CA ALA A 215 -15.96 13.39 -6.79
C ALA A 215 -15.46 14.80 -6.43
N ALA A 216 -15.19 15.65 -7.43
CA ALA A 216 -14.75 17.03 -7.24
C ALA A 216 -15.90 18.02 -6.96
N ALA A 217 -17.16 17.62 -7.17
CA ALA A 217 -18.31 18.46 -6.85
C ALA A 217 -18.53 18.49 -5.32
N PRO A 218 -18.44 19.65 -4.65
CA PRO A 218 -18.66 19.72 -3.21
C PRO A 218 -20.10 19.30 -2.89
N ASP A 219 -20.24 18.31 -2.02
CA ASP A 219 -21.51 17.84 -1.48
C ASP A 219 -22.18 18.98 -0.69
N ARG A 220 -23.01 19.77 -1.36
CA ARG A 220 -23.68 20.96 -0.79
C ARG A 220 -24.83 20.61 0.16
N GLU A 221 -25.14 19.33 0.39
CA GLU A 221 -26.37 18.92 1.08
C GLU A 221 -26.19 18.12 2.39
N ARG A 222 -25.00 18.13 3.02
CA ARG A 222 -24.80 17.53 4.37
C ARG A 222 -24.50 18.53 5.48
N ARG A 223 -25.19 19.68 5.45
CA ARG A 223 -25.48 20.49 6.65
C ARG A 223 -26.99 20.62 6.75
N ILE A 224 -27.64 19.74 7.50
CA ILE A 224 -28.84 19.94 8.34
C ILE A 224 -29.17 18.58 8.97
N ALA A 225 -28.98 18.50 10.29
CA ALA A 225 -29.67 17.69 11.32
C ALA A 225 -28.68 17.33 12.43
#